data_AF-A0A7C5CYY1-F1
#
_entry.id   AF-A0A7C5CYY1-F1
#
_cell.length_a   1.000
_cell.length_b   1.000
_cell.length_c   1.000
_cell.angle_alpha   90.00
_cell.angle_beta   90.00
_cell.angle_gamma   90.00
#
_symmetry.space_group_name_H-M   'P 1'
#
loop_
_entity.id
_entity.type
_entity.pdbx_description
1 polymer ?
#
loop_
_entity_poly.entity_id
_entity_poly.type
_entity_poly.pdbx_seq_one_letter_code
_entity_poly.pdbx_strand_id
1 'polypeptide(L)'
;MYRVIGSDGKVYGPVGIDVISRWAAENRLNAFTLVQKEGTTEWKPLYLYPELLSVLEAQVSPPYPDRTSQPRGAELKIIAGICGIFLGWSGLHKFILGYTRAGLIMLLSSILTCFLGGWIMWLIGFVEGVLYLTMSDDEFVHKYIQHRREWF
;
A
#
# COMPACT_ATOMS: atom_id res chain seq x y z
N MET A 1 -11.00 -33.34 -9.80
CA MET A 1 -11.23 -32.62 -8.52
C MET A 1 -10.19 -33.08 -7.49
N TYR A 2 -10.16 -32.46 -6.31
CA TYR A 2 -9.26 -32.82 -5.20
C TYR A 2 -10.02 -32.94 -3.88
N ARG A 3 -9.49 -33.73 -2.95
CA ARG A 3 -9.87 -33.70 -1.54
C ARG A 3 -8.72 -33.09 -0.74
N VAL A 4 -9.04 -32.31 0.28
CA VAL A 4 -8.07 -31.53 1.05
C VAL A 4 -8.33 -31.75 2.53
N ILE A 5 -7.27 -31.93 3.31
CA ILE A 5 -7.36 -31.96 4.77
C ILE A 5 -7.13 -30.55 5.29
N GLY A 6 -8.15 -29.93 5.90
CA GLY A 6 -8.02 -28.62 6.52
C GLY A 6 -7.07 -28.66 7.73
N SER A 7 -6.65 -27.48 8.20
CA SER A 7 -5.87 -27.35 9.43
C SER A 7 -6.62 -27.85 10.69
N ASP A 8 -7.95 -27.98 10.58
CA ASP A 8 -8.85 -28.57 11.56
C ASP A 8 -8.89 -30.11 11.54
N GLY A 9 -8.13 -30.75 10.64
CA GLY A 9 -8.08 -32.20 10.48
C GLY A 9 -9.30 -32.78 9.75
N LYS A 10 -10.23 -31.96 9.26
CA LYS A 10 -11.40 -32.42 8.51
C LYS A 10 -11.06 -32.55 7.03
N VAL A 11 -11.64 -33.58 6.41
CA VAL A 11 -11.53 -33.82 4.96
C VAL A 11 -12.64 -33.06 4.24
N TYR A 12 -12.24 -32.19 3.30
CA TYR A 12 -13.13 -31.44 2.44
C TYR A 12 -12.95 -31.89 0.98
N GLY A 13 -14.04 -32.17 0.28
CA GLY A 13 -14.00 -32.52 -1.15
C GLY A 13 -15.17 -33.40 -1.62
N PRO A 14 -15.25 -33.69 -2.93
CA PRO A 14 -14.34 -33.22 -3.98
C PRO A 14 -14.52 -31.73 -4.31
N VAL A 15 -13.41 -30.98 -4.37
CA VAL A 15 -13.36 -29.55 -4.73
C VAL A 15 -12.47 -29.30 -5.94
N GLY A 16 -12.77 -28.25 -6.70
CA GLY A 16 -11.96 -27.80 -7.83
C GLY A 16 -10.77 -26.95 -7.40
N ILE A 17 -9.88 -26.64 -8.36
CA ILE A 17 -8.69 -25.78 -8.16
C ILE A 17 -9.12 -24.36 -7.77
N ASP A 18 -10.26 -23.89 -8.28
CA ASP A 18 -10.86 -22.60 -7.96
C ASP A 18 -11.15 -22.45 -6.46
N VAL A 19 -11.70 -23.49 -5.82
CA VAL A 19 -11.98 -23.50 -4.38
C VAL A 19 -10.69 -23.60 -3.57
N ILE A 20 -9.75 -24.43 -4.01
CA ILE A 20 -8.43 -24.59 -3.36
C ILE A 20 -7.66 -23.26 -3.40
N SER A 21 -7.69 -22.57 -4.55
CA SER A 21 -7.08 -21.26 -4.73
C SER A 21 -7.69 -20.22 -3.79
N ARG A 22 -9.02 -20.22 -3.65
CA ARG A 22 -9.71 -19.36 -2.68
C ARG A 22 -9.29 -19.64 -1.24
N TRP A 23 -9.24 -20.91 -0.84
CA TRP A 23 -8.83 -21.28 0.53
C TRP A 23 -7.35 -20.96 0.82
N ALA A 24 -6.47 -21.05 -0.17
CA ALA A 24 -5.08 -20.62 -0.05
C ALA A 24 -4.98 -19.09 0.12
N ALA A 25 -5.76 -18.31 -0.65
CA ALA A 25 -5.85 -16.85 -0.49
C ALA A 25 -6.40 -16.45 0.89
N GLU A 26 -7.31 -17.24 1.46
CA GLU A 26 -7.82 -17.08 2.83
C GLU A 26 -6.83 -17.54 3.92
N ASN A 27 -5.60 -17.94 3.58
CA ASN A 27 -4.62 -18.53 4.50
C ASN A 27 -5.10 -19.79 5.25
N ARG A 28 -6.09 -20.49 4.69
CA ARG A 28 -6.63 -21.74 5.28
C ARG A 28 -5.86 -22.97 4.86
N LEU A 29 -5.12 -22.89 3.76
CA LEU A 29 -4.24 -23.93 3.26
C LEU A 29 -2.79 -23.45 3.28
N ASN A 30 -1.85 -24.39 3.26
CA ASN A 30 -0.42 -24.12 3.13
C ASN A 30 0.25 -25.18 2.24
N ALA A 31 1.56 -25.03 2.00
CA ALA A 31 2.34 -25.94 1.14
C ALA A 31 2.33 -27.40 1.62
N PHE A 32 2.21 -27.63 2.92
CA PHE A 32 2.23 -28.95 3.54
C PHE A 32 0.84 -29.55 3.70
N THR A 33 -0.22 -28.81 3.35
CA THR A 33 -1.57 -29.31 3.41
C THR A 33 -1.71 -30.54 2.51
N LEU A 34 -2.27 -31.61 3.07
CA LEU A 34 -2.45 -32.87 2.36
C LEU A 34 -3.63 -32.77 1.40
N VAL A 35 -3.35 -33.08 0.14
CA VAL A 35 -4.30 -33.08 -0.97
C VAL A 35 -4.29 -34.45 -1.62
N GLN A 36 -5.47 -34.95 -1.97
CA GLN A 36 -5.65 -36.18 -2.73
C GLN A 36 -6.32 -35.83 -4.05
N LYS A 37 -5.65 -36.15 -5.17
CA LYS A 37 -6.22 -35.97 -6.51
C LYS A 37 -7.21 -37.10 -6.79
N GLU A 38 -8.36 -36.74 -7.36
CA GLU A 38 -9.39 -37.70 -7.77
C GLU A 38 -8.80 -38.71 -8.77
N GLY A 39 -8.91 -40.00 -8.44
CA GLY A 39 -8.27 -41.10 -9.17
C GLY A 39 -7.00 -41.65 -8.52
N THR A 40 -6.49 -41.01 -7.46
CA THR A 40 -5.37 -41.52 -6.64
C THR A 40 -5.81 -41.78 -5.21
N THR A 41 -5.29 -42.85 -4.60
CA THR A 41 -5.52 -43.19 -3.19
C THR A 41 -4.51 -42.52 -2.24
N GLU A 42 -3.43 -41.94 -2.77
CA GLU A 42 -2.37 -41.33 -1.99
C GLU A 42 -2.68 -39.87 -1.63
N TRP A 43 -2.49 -39.53 -0.36
CA TRP A 43 -2.45 -38.16 0.12
C TRP A 43 -1.05 -37.60 -0.10
N LYS A 44 -0.94 -36.53 -0.88
CA LYS A 44 0.33 -35.85 -1.16
C LYS A 44 0.24 -34.40 -0.72
N PRO A 45 1.34 -33.82 -0.20
CA PRO A 45 1.35 -32.42 0.17
C PRO A 45 1.14 -31.53 -1.06
N LEU A 46 0.52 -30.37 -0.85
CA LEU A 46 0.09 -29.46 -1.91
C LEU A 46 1.24 -29.02 -2.82
N TYR A 47 2.44 -28.85 -2.29
CA TYR A 47 3.64 -28.49 -3.07
C TYR A 47 4.06 -29.55 -4.12
N LEU A 48 3.62 -30.80 -3.96
CA LEU A 48 4.00 -31.89 -4.85
C LEU A 48 3.21 -31.87 -6.18
N TYR A 49 2.14 -31.09 -6.24
CA TYR A 49 1.29 -30.93 -7.41
C TYR A 49 1.73 -29.68 -8.18
N PRO A 50 2.31 -29.81 -9.40
CA PRO A 50 2.76 -28.65 -10.17
C PRO A 50 1.62 -27.69 -10.52
N GLU A 51 0.39 -28.21 -10.65
CA GLU A 51 -0.80 -27.39 -10.90
C GLU A 51 -1.26 -26.56 -9.69
N LEU A 52 -0.76 -26.85 -8.48
CA LEU A 52 -1.07 -26.12 -7.25
C LEU A 52 0.09 -25.23 -6.78
N LEU A 53 1.25 -25.26 -7.45
CA LEU A 53 2.38 -24.36 -7.16
C LEU A 53 2.02 -22.90 -7.34
N SER A 54 1.27 -22.55 -8.41
CA SER A 54 0.83 -21.16 -8.66
C SER A 54 -0.07 -20.62 -7.54
N VAL A 55 -0.84 -21.50 -6.90
CA VAL A 55 -1.68 -21.16 -5.74
C VAL A 55 -0.81 -20.86 -4.50
N LEU A 56 0.28 -21.60 -4.30
CA LEU A 56 1.25 -21.35 -3.23
C LEU A 56 2.08 -20.10 -3.47
N GLU A 57 2.52 -19.87 -4.71
CA GLU A 57 3.26 -18.68 -5.11
C GLU A 57 2.42 -17.42 -4.89
N ALA A 58 1.11 -17.47 -5.18
CA ALA A 58 0.19 -16.37 -4.88
C ALA A 58 0.08 -16.06 -3.38
N GLN A 59 0.31 -17.03 -2.51
CA GLN A 59 0.26 -16.87 -1.05
C GLN A 59 1.60 -16.37 -0.47
N VAL A 60 2.73 -16.73 -1.10
CA VAL A 60 4.10 -16.31 -0.68
C VAL A 60 4.48 -14.96 -1.27
N SER A 61 3.82 -14.54 -2.36
CA SER A 61 3.95 -13.18 -2.87
C SER A 61 3.41 -12.22 -1.81
N PRO A 62 4.23 -11.33 -1.22
CA PRO A 62 3.68 -10.25 -0.40
C PRO A 62 2.64 -9.53 -1.26
N PRO A 63 1.51 -9.06 -0.70
CA PRO A 63 0.60 -8.22 -1.45
C PRO A 63 1.45 -7.04 -1.94
N TYR A 64 1.82 -7.05 -3.21
CA TYR A 64 2.28 -5.82 -3.82
C TYR A 64 1.09 -4.88 -3.64
N PRO A 65 1.25 -3.72 -2.97
CA PRO A 65 0.14 -2.81 -2.81
C PRO A 65 -0.40 -2.55 -4.21
N ASP A 66 -1.63 -3.02 -4.45
CA ASP A 66 -2.25 -2.90 -5.75
C ASP A 66 -2.50 -1.40 -5.95
N ARG A 67 -1.56 -0.75 -6.64
CA ARG A 67 -1.63 0.70 -6.90
C ARG A 67 -2.87 1.07 -7.72
N THR A 68 -3.58 0.10 -8.29
CA THR A 68 -4.85 0.34 -8.97
C THR A 68 -6.04 0.53 -7.99
N SER A 69 -5.89 0.11 -6.74
CA SER A 69 -6.88 0.30 -5.67
C SER A 69 -6.69 1.59 -4.87
N GLN A 70 -5.55 2.28 -5.00
CA GLN A 70 -5.32 3.53 -4.30
C GLN A 70 -6.11 4.68 -4.94
N PRO A 71 -6.70 5.59 -4.13
CA PRO A 71 -7.38 6.75 -4.65
C PRO A 71 -6.40 7.62 -5.45
N ARG A 72 -6.84 8.14 -6.61
CA ARG A 72 -6.00 8.97 -7.48
C ARG A 72 -5.39 10.15 -6.71
N GLY A 73 -4.07 10.30 -6.75
CA GLY A 73 -3.34 11.34 -6.03
C GLY A 73 -2.70 10.86 -4.72
N ALA A 74 -2.98 9.64 -4.26
CA ALA A 74 -2.33 9.05 -3.08
C ALA A 74 -0.80 8.91 -3.25
N GLU A 75 -0.33 8.72 -4.49
CA GLU A 75 1.08 8.65 -4.84
C GLU A 75 1.85 9.94 -4.49
N LEU A 76 1.16 11.08 -4.47
CA LEU A 76 1.74 12.37 -4.12
C LEU A 76 1.97 12.52 -2.62
N LYS A 77 1.31 11.73 -1.77
CA LYS A 77 1.40 11.82 -0.31
C LYS A 77 2.82 11.62 0.18
N ILE A 78 3.45 10.55 -0.27
CA ILE A 78 4.81 10.18 0.14
C ILE A 78 5.80 11.24 -0.37
N ILE A 79 5.64 11.67 -1.63
CA ILE A 79 6.52 12.67 -2.25
C ILE A 79 6.40 14.02 -1.53
N ALA A 80 5.17 14.50 -1.32
CA ALA A 80 4.90 15.75 -0.61
C ALA A 80 5.33 15.68 0.86
N GLY A 81 5.14 14.53 1.53
CA GLY A 81 5.55 14.31 2.91
C GLY A 81 7.06 14.39 3.10
N ILE A 82 7.82 13.65 2.28
CA ILE A 82 9.28 13.66 2.30
C ILE A 82 9.82 15.04 1.92
N CYS A 83 9.27 15.67 0.87
CA CYS A 83 9.67 17.03 0.50
C CYS A 83 9.35 18.05 1.59
N GLY A 84 8.26 17.91 2.34
CA GLY A 84 7.93 18.79 3.46
C GLY A 84 8.96 18.70 4.59
N ILE A 85 9.40 17.48 4.93
CA ILE A 85 10.40 17.25 5.99
C ILE A 85 11.77 17.82 5.61
N PHE A 86 12.27 17.49 4.43
CA PHE A 86 13.64 17.85 4.04
C PHE A 86 13.73 19.23 3.38
N LEU A 87 12.72 19.62 2.61
CA LEU A 87 12.69 20.85 1.80
C LEU A 87 11.52 21.77 2.19
N GLY A 88 11.01 21.69 3.42
CA GLY A 88 9.88 22.50 3.89
C GLY A 88 10.10 24.01 3.76
N TRP A 89 11.36 24.47 3.90
CA TRP A 89 11.71 25.89 3.78
C TRP A 89 11.52 26.46 2.37
N SER A 90 11.56 25.62 1.32
CA SER A 90 11.40 26.07 -0.07
C SER A 90 9.95 26.00 -0.56
N GLY A 91 9.05 25.37 0.20
CA GLY A 91 7.66 25.16 -0.19
C GLY A 91 7.46 24.13 -1.31
N LEU A 92 8.48 23.32 -1.63
CA LEU A 92 8.44 22.34 -2.74
C LEU A 92 7.26 21.37 -2.63
N HIS A 93 6.94 20.94 -1.40
CA HIS A 93 5.81 20.06 -1.12
C HIS A 93 4.46 20.66 -1.51
N LYS A 94 4.30 21.98 -1.53
CA LYS A 94 3.08 22.65 -2.00
C LYS A 94 2.96 22.63 -3.53
N PHE A 95 4.08 22.77 -4.24
CA PHE A 95 4.08 22.67 -5.70
C PHE A 95 3.73 21.26 -6.18
N ILE A 96 4.17 20.23 -5.46
CA ILE A 96 3.82 18.83 -5.75
C ILE A 96 2.31 18.59 -5.69
N LEU A 97 1.61 19.26 -4.77
CA LEU A 97 0.14 19.19 -4.64
C LEU A 97 -0.60 20.10 -5.62
N GLY A 98 0.12 20.90 -6.42
CA GLY A 98 -0.47 21.89 -7.32
C GLY A 98 -0.91 23.19 -6.65
N TYR A 99 -0.42 23.48 -5.44
CA TYR A 99 -0.64 24.74 -4.72
C TYR A 99 0.44 25.77 -5.06
N THR A 100 0.48 26.18 -6.32
CA THR A 100 1.55 27.07 -6.84
C THR A 100 1.63 28.40 -6.10
N ARG A 101 0.48 28.98 -5.69
CA ARG A 101 0.44 30.25 -4.96
C ARG A 101 1.07 30.12 -3.57
N ALA A 102 0.61 29.15 -2.77
CA ALA A 102 1.16 28.89 -1.45
C ALA A 102 2.66 28.55 -1.50
N GLY A 103 3.07 27.70 -2.46
CA GLY A 103 4.49 27.37 -2.66
C GLY A 103 5.33 28.59 -3.00
N LEU A 104 4.84 29.50 -3.86
CA LEU A 104 5.54 30.73 -4.22
C LEU A 104 5.66 31.68 -3.02
N ILE A 105 4.61 31.79 -2.20
CA ILE A 105 4.63 32.61 -0.98
C ILE A 105 5.70 32.08 -0.01
N MET A 106 5.74 30.76 0.24
CA MET A 106 6.77 30.17 1.11
C MET A 106 8.18 30.40 0.55
N LEU A 107 8.38 30.18 -0.75
CA LEU A 107 9.67 30.37 -1.40
C LEU A 107 10.15 31.83 -1.32
N LEU A 108 9.30 32.78 -1.72
CA LEU A 108 9.63 34.20 -1.69
C LEU A 108 9.83 34.70 -0.26
N SER A 109 9.01 34.25 0.69
CA SER A 109 9.17 34.60 2.11
C SER A 109 10.52 34.13 2.65
N SER A 110 10.90 32.88 2.38
CA SER A 110 12.20 32.36 2.82
C SER A 110 13.38 33.14 2.22
N ILE A 111 13.30 33.51 0.93
CA ILE A 111 14.36 34.26 0.24
C ILE A 111 14.43 35.73 0.70
N LEU A 112 13.28 36.41 0.75
CA LEU A 112 13.20 37.85 1.08
C LEU A 112 13.60 38.14 2.52
N THR A 113 13.41 37.17 3.42
CA THR A 113 13.86 37.26 4.82
C THR A 113 15.33 36.85 4.99
N CYS A 114 16.13 36.83 3.91
CA CYS A 114 17.51 36.34 3.89
C CYS A 114 17.71 35.00 4.59
N PHE A 115 16.80 34.04 4.38
CA PHE A 115 16.79 32.71 5.01
C PHE A 115 16.68 32.70 6.55
N LEU A 116 16.67 33.85 7.24
CA LEU A 116 16.39 33.91 8.69
C LEU A 116 14.96 33.47 8.99
N GLY A 117 14.00 33.82 8.12
CA GLY A 117 12.63 33.29 8.17
C GLY A 117 12.52 31.82 7.73
N GLY A 118 13.58 31.27 7.16
CA GLY A 118 13.64 29.90 6.65
C GLY A 118 13.46 28.85 7.74
N TRP A 119 13.87 29.11 8.98
CA TRP A 119 13.64 28.19 10.10
C TRP A 119 12.15 28.02 10.42
N ILE A 120 11.39 29.11 10.42
CA ILE A 120 9.93 29.10 10.67
C ILE A 120 9.22 28.39 9.52
N MET A 121 9.57 28.71 8.28
CA MET A 121 9.00 28.06 7.10
C MET A 121 9.36 26.57 7.03
N TRP A 122 10.60 26.21 7.42
CA TRP A 122 11.01 24.83 7.55
C TRP A 122 10.18 24.09 8.60
N LEU A 123 9.96 24.68 9.78
CA LEU A 123 9.16 24.06 10.82
C LEU A 123 7.72 23.80 10.37
N ILE A 124 7.10 24.76 9.67
CA ILE A 124 5.76 24.59 9.09
C ILE A 124 5.76 23.43 8.08
N GLY A 125 6.69 23.44 7.12
CA GLY A 125 6.79 22.37 6.13
C GLY A 125 7.10 21.00 6.73
N PHE A 126 7.90 20.95 7.80
CA PHE A 126 8.21 19.74 8.54
C PHE A 126 6.96 19.15 9.20
N VAL A 127 6.18 19.99 9.90
CA VAL A 127 4.92 19.55 10.53
C VAL A 127 3.93 19.07 9.49
N GLU A 128 3.79 19.78 8.37
CA GLU A 128 2.95 19.32 7.25
C GLU A 128 3.45 18.01 6.65
N GLY A 129 4.76 17.85 6.50
CA GLY A 129 5.37 16.63 5.98
C GLY A 129 5.07 15.41 6.85
N VAL A 130 5.21 15.55 8.18
CA VAL A 130 4.84 14.50 9.15
C VAL A 130 3.32 14.26 9.12
N LEU A 131 2.51 15.32 9.02
CA LEU A 131 1.06 15.19 8.93
C LEU A 131 0.65 14.37 7.70
N TYR A 132 1.20 14.67 6.52
CA TYR A 132 0.92 13.93 5.28
C TYR A 132 1.30 12.45 5.40
N LEU A 133 2.43 12.14 6.04
CA LEU A 133 2.88 10.76 6.19
C LEU A 133 2.09 9.97 7.25
N THR A 134 1.46 10.65 8.21
CA THR A 134 0.72 10.00 9.29
C THR A 134 -0.78 9.79 8.98
N MET A 135 -1.32 10.44 7.94
CA MET A 135 -2.70 10.22 7.51
C MET A 135 -2.87 9.07 6.50
N SER A 136 -4.09 8.54 6.40
CA SER A 136 -4.43 7.53 5.40
C SER A 136 -4.44 8.13 3.99
N ASP A 137 -4.32 7.27 2.96
CA ASP A 137 -4.35 7.71 1.56
C ASP A 137 -5.67 8.39 1.19
N ASP A 138 -6.80 7.84 1.65
CA ASP A 138 -8.13 8.41 1.43
C ASP A 138 -8.30 9.79 2.07
N GLU A 139 -7.84 9.94 3.33
CA GLU A 139 -7.92 11.23 4.02
C GLU A 139 -7.05 12.28 3.34
N PHE A 140 -5.85 11.89 2.91
CA PHE A 140 -4.95 12.76 2.17
C PHE A 140 -5.57 13.22 0.85
N VAL A 141 -6.08 12.29 0.05
CA VAL A 141 -6.71 12.60 -1.23
C VAL A 141 -7.93 13.50 -1.02
N HIS A 142 -8.79 13.16 -0.07
CA HIS A 142 -9.96 13.96 0.24
C HIS A 142 -9.59 15.40 0.63
N LYS A 143 -8.65 15.56 1.57
CA LYS A 143 -8.33 16.86 2.15
C LYS A 143 -7.43 17.74 1.27
N TYR A 144 -6.41 17.15 0.63
CA TYR A 144 -5.38 17.90 -0.09
C TYR A 144 -5.45 17.79 -1.60
N ILE A 145 -6.11 16.77 -2.16
CA ILE A 145 -6.28 16.66 -3.62
C ILE A 145 -7.66 17.19 -4.03
N GLN A 146 -8.73 16.76 -3.37
CA GLN A 146 -10.10 17.15 -3.71
C GLN A 146 -10.48 18.52 -3.13
N HIS A 147 -10.34 18.68 -1.81
CA HIS A 147 -10.74 19.92 -1.13
C HIS A 147 -9.67 21.02 -1.13
N ARG A 148 -8.48 20.70 -1.65
CA ARG A 148 -7.36 21.63 -1.77
C ARG A 148 -7.12 22.45 -0.49
N ARG A 149 -7.09 21.82 0.68
CA ARG A 149 -6.94 22.54 1.97
C ARG A 149 -5.52 23.11 2.11
N GLU A 150 -5.39 24.37 1.74
CA GLU A 150 -4.18 25.17 1.96
C GLU A 150 -4.13 25.66 3.42
N TRP A 151 -2.92 25.76 3.98
CA TRP A 151 -2.71 26.35 5.32
C TRP A 151 -2.09 27.75 5.22
N PHE A 152 -1.94 28.25 3.98
CA PHE A 152 -1.46 29.57 3.55
C PHE A 152 -2.04 29.92 2.18
#